data_AF-A0A2V9K410-F1
#
_entry.id   AF-A0A2V9K410-F1
#
_cell.length_a   1.000
_cell.length_b   1.000
_cell.length_c   1.000
_cell.angle_alpha   90.00
_cell.angle_beta   90.00
_cell.angle_gamma   90.00
#
_symmetry.space_group_name_H-M   'P 1'
#
loop_
_entity.id
_entity.type
_entity.pdbx_description
1 polymer ?
#
loop_
_entity_poly.entity_id
_entity_poly.type
_entity_poly.pdbx_seq_one_letter_code
_entity_poly.pdbx_strand_id
1 'polypeptide(L)'
;MEELKGPMPPGTRGLVINQLKLQGVVRLDLSNSMIAVVVPVYANRAYFLRENDAVYNGAVSKITPDSIYFKENFLDRYGRAQVREVVKRLGSASGEGR
;
A
#
# COMPACT_ATOMS: atom_id res chain seq x y z
N MET A 1 16.19 3.49 -26.39
CA MET A 1 15.20 2.64 -25.68
C MET A 1 15.78 2.43 -24.30
N GLU A 2 15.60 3.40 -23.41
CA GLU A 2 16.19 3.38 -22.06
C GLU A 2 15.05 3.23 -21.06
N GLU A 3 14.72 1.98 -20.76
CA GLU A 3 13.88 1.64 -19.62
C GLU A 3 14.70 1.87 -18.35
N LEU A 4 14.51 3.02 -17.73
CA LEU A 4 15.12 3.38 -16.45
C LEU A 4 14.49 2.53 -15.30
N LYS A 5 14.68 1.21 -15.32
CA LYS A 5 14.42 0.34 -14.16
C LYS A 5 15.67 0.29 -13.27
N GLY A 6 15.99 1.43 -12.66
CA GLY A 6 16.85 1.41 -11.48
C GLY A 6 16.18 0.57 -10.38
N PRO A 7 16.94 -0.12 -9.51
CA PRO A 7 16.35 -0.86 -8.40
C PRO A 7 15.50 0.11 -7.57
N MET A 8 14.23 -0.25 -7.33
CA MET A 8 13.32 0.55 -6.51
C MET A 8 14.01 0.86 -5.17
N PRO A 9 13.94 2.11 -4.67
CA PRO A 9 14.62 2.47 -3.44
C PRO A 9 14.18 1.55 -2.31
N PRO A 10 15.13 1.07 -1.48
CA PRO A 10 14.79 0.19 -0.38
C PRO A 10 13.87 0.90 0.62
N GLY A 11 12.91 0.17 1.19
CA GLY A 11 11.98 0.68 2.20
C GLY A 11 10.57 0.95 1.67
N THR A 12 9.78 1.69 2.44
CA THR A 12 8.36 1.98 2.14
C THR A 12 8.16 2.73 0.81
N ARG A 13 9.18 3.50 0.38
CA ARG A 13 9.18 4.25 -0.88
C ARG A 13 9.22 3.39 -2.14
N GLY A 14 9.59 2.11 -2.04
CA GLY A 14 9.55 1.16 -3.15
C GLY A 14 8.24 0.36 -3.22
N LEU A 15 7.31 0.57 -2.29
CA LEU A 15 6.08 -0.22 -2.21
C LEU A 15 5.03 0.33 -3.17
N VAL A 16 4.69 -0.45 -4.20
CA VAL A 16 3.60 -0.15 -5.13
C VAL A 16 2.28 -0.64 -4.52
N ILE A 17 1.29 0.23 -4.36
CA ILE A 17 0.02 -0.06 -3.67
C ILE A 17 -0.68 -1.31 -4.23
N ASN A 18 -0.71 -1.48 -5.55
CA ASN A 18 -1.32 -2.64 -6.20
C ASN A 18 -0.63 -3.97 -5.89
N GLN A 19 0.67 -3.92 -5.55
CA GLN A 19 1.47 -5.08 -5.21
C GLN A 19 1.54 -5.33 -3.70
N LEU A 20 0.77 -4.60 -2.89
CA LEU A 20 0.68 -4.82 -1.44
C LEU A 20 -0.48 -5.73 -1.07
N LYS A 21 -0.20 -6.65 -0.15
CA LYS A 21 -1.20 -7.45 0.57
C LYS A 21 -1.21 -7.03 2.04
N LEU A 22 -2.40 -6.79 2.59
CA LEU A 22 -2.57 -6.53 4.02
C LEU A 22 -2.52 -7.86 4.76
N GLN A 23 -1.60 -7.98 5.72
CA GLN A 23 -1.43 -9.17 6.56
C GLN A 23 -2.04 -9.00 7.95
N GLY A 24 -2.03 -7.78 8.50
CA GLY A 24 -2.52 -7.52 9.84
C GLY A 24 -2.74 -6.03 10.07
N VAL A 25 -3.52 -5.71 11.11
CA VAL A 25 -3.58 -4.36 11.67
C VAL A 25 -3.37 -4.47 13.17
N VAL A 26 -2.48 -3.64 13.70
CA VAL A 26 -2.16 -3.55 15.12
C VAL A 26 -2.69 -2.25 15.67
N ARG A 27 -3.42 -2.32 16.77
CA ARG A 27 -3.87 -1.14 17.52
C ARG A 27 -2.82 -0.78 18.56
N LEU A 28 -2.39 0.48 18.58
CA LEU A 28 -1.56 1.04 19.64
C LEU A 28 -2.46 1.76 20.64
N ASP A 29 -2.80 1.09 21.74
CA ASP A 29 -3.73 1.64 22.73
C ASP A 29 -3.20 2.90 23.42
N LEU A 30 -1.87 3.02 23.56
CA LEU A 30 -1.21 4.19 24.16
C LEU A 30 -1.41 5.49 23.38
N SER A 31 -1.65 5.41 22.08
CA SER A 31 -1.75 6.58 21.18
C SER A 31 -3.00 6.55 20.32
N ASN A 32 -3.92 5.61 20.62
CA ASN A 32 -5.13 5.34 19.84
C ASN A 32 -4.88 5.25 18.33
N SER A 33 -3.67 4.82 17.95
CA SER A 33 -3.17 4.82 16.57
C SER A 33 -3.20 3.41 16.00
N MET A 34 -3.37 3.29 14.69
CA MET A 34 -3.36 1.98 14.02
C MET A 34 -2.13 1.83 13.14
N ILE A 35 -1.57 0.63 13.12
CA ILE A 35 -0.44 0.25 12.27
C ILE A 35 -0.89 -0.90 11.39
N ALA A 36 -0.80 -0.73 10.08
CA ALA A 36 -1.03 -1.80 9.12
C ALA A 36 0.27 -2.55 8.87
N VAL A 37 0.19 -3.88 8.81
CA VAL A 37 1.28 -4.76 8.40
C VAL A 37 1.00 -5.19 6.97
N VAL A 38 1.85 -4.76 6.03
CA VAL A 38 1.73 -5.09 4.61
C VAL A 38 2.92 -5.90 4.13
N VAL A 39 2.68 -6.77 3.15
CA VAL A 39 3.72 -7.55 2.48
C VAL A 39 3.59 -7.34 0.97
N PRO A 40 4.65 -6.89 0.27
CA PRO A 40 4.67 -6.86 -1.18
C PRO A 40 4.62 -8.28 -1.77
N VAL A 41 3.88 -8.47 -2.86
CA VAL A 41 3.73 -9.79 -3.50
C VAL A 41 5.06 -10.37 -3.99
N TYR A 42 6.01 -9.52 -4.36
CA TYR A 42 7.32 -9.92 -4.89
C TYR A 42 8.40 -10.12 -3.81
N ALA A 43 8.10 -9.82 -2.53
CA ALA A 43 9.10 -9.94 -1.47
C ALA A 43 8.46 -10.40 -0.15
N ASN A 44 9.08 -11.40 0.48
CA ASN A 44 8.59 -11.96 1.74
C ASN A 44 9.07 -11.14 2.95
N ARG A 45 8.89 -9.81 2.91
CA ARG A 45 9.27 -8.89 3.97
C ARG A 45 8.06 -8.07 4.39
N ALA A 46 7.76 -8.07 5.68
CA ALA A 46 6.70 -7.25 6.25
C ALA A 46 7.15 -5.79 6.40
N TYR A 47 6.25 -4.87 6.11
CA TYR A 47 6.40 -3.44 6.30
C TYR A 47 5.27 -2.94 7.19
N PHE A 48 5.61 -2.04 8.11
CA PHE A 48 4.66 -1.36 8.97
C PHE A 48 4.32 -0.02 8.35
N LEU A 49 3.04 0.23 8.15
CA LEU A 49 2.52 1.49 7.61
C LEU A 49 1.62 2.17 8.65
N ARG A 50 1.73 3.48 8.72
CA ARG A 50 0.90 4.36 9.55
C ARG A 50 0.08 5.30 8.68
N GLU A 51 -0.91 5.95 9.27
CA GLU A 51 -1.62 7.03 8.58
C GLU A 51 -0.63 8.12 8.15
N ASN A 52 -0.79 8.62 6.92
CA ASN A 52 0.09 9.57 6.25
C ASN A 52 1.46 9.03 5.79
N ASP A 53 1.75 7.73 5.94
CA ASP A 53 2.97 7.16 5.35
C ASP A 53 2.94 7.22 3.83
N ALA A 54 4.03 7.72 3.25
CA ALA A 54 4.23 7.75 1.81
C ALA A 54 4.72 6.38 1.29
N VAL A 55 4.12 5.94 0.19
CA VAL A 55 4.50 4.76 -0.58
C VAL A 55 4.86 5.19 -2.02
N TYR A 56 5.27 4.26 -2.88
CA TYR A 56 5.84 4.62 -4.20
C TYR A 56 4.89 5.49 -5.04
N ASN A 57 3.63 5.07 -5.16
CA ASN A 57 2.63 5.71 -6.01
C ASN A 57 1.45 6.28 -5.21
N GLY A 58 1.68 6.74 -3.97
CA GLY A 58 0.61 7.27 -3.15
C GLY A 58 0.97 7.42 -1.69
N ALA A 59 -0.06 7.53 -0.84
CA ALA A 59 0.11 7.56 0.61
C ALA A 59 -1.06 6.87 1.33
N VAL A 60 -0.82 6.43 2.55
CA VAL A 60 -1.85 5.90 3.43
C VAL A 60 -2.75 7.05 3.89
N SER A 61 -4.04 6.95 3.60
CA SER A 61 -5.01 7.96 4.02
C SER A 61 -5.70 7.61 5.33
N LYS A 62 -5.90 6.33 5.62
CA LYS A 62 -6.59 5.86 6.83
C LYS A 62 -6.29 4.39 7.09
N ILE A 63 -6.29 4.00 8.36
CA ILE A 63 -6.23 2.58 8.76
C ILE A 63 -7.43 2.27 9.66
N THR A 64 -8.11 1.16 9.40
CA THR A 64 -9.20 0.62 10.24
C THR A 64 -8.80 -0.78 10.75
N PRO A 65 -9.54 -1.38 11.70
CA PRO A 65 -9.19 -2.70 12.26
C PRO A 65 -9.06 -3.82 11.22
N ASP A 66 -9.78 -3.70 10.10
CA ASP A 66 -9.87 -4.71 9.04
C ASP A 66 -9.24 -4.27 7.72
N SER A 67 -8.92 -2.98 7.54
CA SER A 67 -8.50 -2.47 6.24
C SER A 67 -7.56 -1.27 6.28
N ILE A 68 -6.84 -1.07 5.19
CA ILE A 68 -5.99 0.09 4.94
C ILE A 68 -6.45 0.80 3.66
N TYR A 69 -6.54 2.12 3.74
CA TYR A 69 -6.98 3.00 2.66
C TYR A 69 -5.77 3.77 2.15
N PHE A 70 -5.59 3.74 0.84
CA PHE A 70 -4.53 4.46 0.14
C PHE A 70 -5.12 5.49 -0.80
N LYS A 71 -4.48 6.65 -0.89
CA LYS A 71 -4.64 7.58 -2.01
C LYS A 71 -3.56 7.27 -3.02
N GLU A 72 -3.94 6.56 -4.07
CA GLU A 72 -3.04 6.16 -5.16
C GLU A 72 -3.06 7.20 -6.27
N ASN A 73 -1.88 7.67 -6.65
CA ASN A 73 -1.66 8.43 -7.88
C ASN A 73 -1.43 7.43 -9.01
N PHE A 74 -2.30 7.42 -10.01
CA PHE A 74 -2.15 6.59 -11.21
C PHE A 74 -2.14 7.46 -12.46
N LEU A 75 -1.42 7.02 -13.47
CA LEU A 75 -1.45 7.64 -14.79
C LEU A 75 -2.59 7.02 -15.60
N ASP A 76 -3.46 7.87 -16.14
CA ASP A 76 -4.46 7.42 -17.09
C ASP A 76 -3.84 7.08 -18.47
N ARG A 77 -4.66 6.54 -19.37
CA ARG A 77 -4.25 6.19 -20.75
C ARG A 77 -3.79 7.39 -21.60
N TYR A 78 -3.99 8.61 -21.13
CA TYR A 78 -3.62 9.88 -21.75
C TYR A 78 -2.41 10.53 -21.05
N GLY A 79 -1.81 9.86 -20.07
CA GLY A 79 -0.66 10.35 -19.31
C GLY A 79 -1.01 11.38 -18.25
N ARG A 80 -2.28 11.53 -17.86
CA ARG A 80 -2.68 12.46 -16.79
C ARG A 80 -2.62 11.77 -15.44
N ALA A 81 -2.01 12.44 -14.46
CA ALA A 81 -2.00 11.97 -13.09
C ALA A 81 -3.38 12.14 -12.47
N GLN A 82 -3.99 11.03 -12.06
CA GLN A 82 -5.29 10.96 -11.41
C GLN A 82 -5.11 10.34 -10.02
N VAL A 83 -5.94 10.76 -9.07
CA VAL A 83 -5.96 10.20 -7.71
C VAL A 83 -7.15 9.26 -7.58
N ARG A 84 -6.92 8.04 -7.09
CA ARG A 84 -7.99 7.11 -6.70
C ARG A 84 -7.77 6.56 -5.30
N GLU A 85 -8.87 6.20 -4.66
CA GLU A 85 -8.81 5.47 -3.39
C GLU A 85 -8.67 3.97 -3.66
N VAL A 86 -7.70 3.34 -2.99
CA VAL A 86 -7.50 1.89 -3.04
C VAL A 86 -7.60 1.35 -1.62
N VAL A 87 -8.48 0.37 -1.43
CA VAL A 87 -8.69 -0.28 -0.13
C VAL A 87 -8.12 -1.69 -0.17
N LYS A 88 -7.30 -2.06 0.82
CA LYS A 88 -6.84 -3.44 1.04
C LYS A 88 -7.45 -3.94 2.35
N ARG A 89 -8.06 -5.12 2.32
CA ARG A 89 -8.75 -5.71 3.48
C ARG A 89 -8.00 -6.93 4.01
N LEU A 90 -8.13 -7.19 5.30
CA LEU A 90 -7.68 -8.43 5.93
C LEU A 90 -8.52 -9.58 5.38
N GLY A 91 -7.88 -10.66 4.98
CA GLY A 91 -8.57 -11.82 4.43
C GLY A 91 -8.91 -11.76 2.94
N SER A 92 -8.61 -10.67 2.22
CA SER A 92 -8.61 -10.69 0.75
C SER A 92 -7.33 -11.37 0.23
N ALA A 93 -7.05 -12.58 0.71
CA ALA A 93 -6.13 -13.49 0.06
C ALA A 93 -6.81 -13.97 -1.21
N SER A 94 -6.54 -13.28 -2.33
CA SER A 94 -6.54 -13.85 -3.70
C SER A 94 -7.47 -15.05 -3.90
N GLY A 95 -8.78 -14.82 -3.89
CA GLY A 95 -9.78 -15.88 -4.00
C GLY A 95 -11.20 -15.40 -4.32
N GLU A 96 -11.40 -14.14 -4.69
CA GLU A 96 -12.69 -13.64 -5.16
C GLU A 96 -12.50 -12.83 -6.44
N GLY A 97 -12.83 -13.49 -7.54
CA GLY A 97 -12.72 -12.98 -8.91
C GLY A 97 -12.84 -14.16 -9.86
N ARG A 98 -14.05 -14.73 -9.92
CA ARG A 98 -14.49 -15.69 -10.94
C ARG A 98 -14.37 -15.09 -12.34
#